data_AF-A0A5A8EE93-F1
#
_entry.id   AF-A0A5A8EE93-F1
#
_cell.length_a   1.000
_cell.length_b   1.000
_cell.length_c   1.000
_cell.angle_alpha   90.00
_cell.angle_beta   90.00
_cell.angle_gamma   90.00
#
_symmetry.space_group_name_H-M   'P 1'
#
loop_
_entity.id
_entity.type
_entity.pdbx_description
1 polymer ?
#
loop_
_entity_poly.entity_id
_entity_poly.type
_entity_poly.pdbx_seq_one_letter_code
_entity_poly.pdbx_strand_id
1 'polypeptide(L)'
;MDGADNALAPLFRQAQEEYDRVVGENRELREANHRLQQSVRSLSDELRMSKARFESDSQAAAEAREALRAQNASLLKKHQAVAEQAARLQLQLAQLTRLDNERILRGSGNDGAESRTEEAAPSEDAASFFAKLQLLLSRTDLEQLMAVLSDFNDGVIAQEEAVRRAGITLEAYGPIREEFASFLRLAGAP
;
A
#
# COMPACT_ATOMS: atom_id res chain seq x y z
N MET A 1 -23.57 92.69 -29.97
CA MET A 1 -24.08 91.69 -29.01
C MET A 1 -23.10 90.51 -28.91
N ASP A 2 -21.79 90.75 -29.13
CA ASP A 2 -20.88 89.67 -29.56
C ASP A 2 -20.01 89.09 -28.43
N GLY A 3 -20.16 89.58 -27.20
CA GLY A 3 -19.38 89.15 -26.04
C GLY A 3 -19.89 87.86 -25.38
N ALA A 4 -21.19 87.57 -25.47
CA ALA A 4 -21.80 86.38 -24.86
C ALA A 4 -21.60 85.13 -25.73
N ASP A 5 -21.73 85.25 -27.05
CA ASP A 5 -21.50 84.14 -27.99
C ASP A 5 -20.04 83.68 -27.99
N ASN A 6 -19.08 84.58 -27.74
CA ASN A 6 -17.66 84.25 -27.70
C ASN A 6 -17.23 83.52 -26.40
N ALA A 7 -17.99 83.67 -25.31
CA ALA A 7 -17.74 82.98 -24.04
C ALA A 7 -18.38 81.58 -23.97
N LEU A 8 -19.45 81.34 -24.75
CA LEU A 8 -20.14 80.05 -24.79
C LEU A 8 -19.48 79.03 -25.72
N ALA A 9 -18.90 79.49 -26.83
CA ALA A 9 -18.19 78.62 -27.78
C ALA A 9 -17.13 77.68 -27.15
N PRO A 10 -16.25 78.13 -26.24
CA PRO A 10 -15.29 77.22 -25.59
C PRO A 10 -15.95 76.20 -24.65
N LEU A 11 -17.04 76.56 -23.97
CA LEU A 11 -17.78 75.63 -23.11
C LEU A 11 -18.47 74.53 -23.92
N PHE A 12 -19.05 74.87 -25.08
CA PHE A 12 -19.60 73.86 -25.98
C PHE A 12 -18.54 72.92 -26.53
N ARG A 13 -17.36 73.44 -26.88
CA ARG A 13 -16.25 72.60 -27.34
C ARG A 13 -15.80 71.63 -26.25
N GLN A 14 -15.64 72.11 -25.02
CA GLN A 14 -15.25 71.28 -23.89
C GLN A 14 -16.31 70.20 -23.58
N ALA A 15 -17.59 70.56 -23.60
CA ALA A 15 -18.68 69.61 -23.42
C ALA A 15 -18.73 68.56 -24.54
N GLN A 16 -18.43 68.94 -25.78
CA GLN A 16 -18.35 68.02 -26.91
C GLN A 16 -17.17 67.05 -26.77
N GLU A 17 -15.99 67.54 -26.38
CA GLU A 17 -14.81 66.71 -26.14
C GLU A 17 -15.05 65.70 -25.00
N GLU A 18 -15.71 66.13 -23.92
CA GLU A 18 -16.09 65.25 -22.81
C GLU A 18 -17.16 64.23 -23.23
N TYR A 19 -18.15 64.63 -24.02
CA TYR A 19 -19.14 63.73 -24.58
C TYR A 19 -18.48 62.66 -25.46
N ASP A 20 -17.62 63.05 -26.39
CA ASP A 20 -16.92 62.13 -27.29
C ASP A 20 -16.04 61.16 -26.51
N ARG A 21 -15.37 61.64 -25.46
CA ARG A 21 -14.58 60.80 -24.55
C ARG A 21 -15.45 59.77 -23.83
N VAL A 22 -16.56 60.18 -23.21
CA VAL A 22 -17.45 59.28 -22.49
C VAL A 22 -18.07 58.25 -23.43
N VAL A 23 -18.43 58.65 -24.66
CA VAL A 23 -18.92 57.72 -25.69
C VAL A 23 -17.86 56.68 -26.06
N GLY A 24 -16.60 57.10 -26.21
CA GLY A 24 -15.46 56.22 -26.43
C GLY A 24 -15.28 55.20 -25.29
N GLU A 25 -15.19 55.68 -24.05
CA GLU A 25 -15.05 54.83 -22.86
C GLU A 25 -16.24 53.86 -22.72
N ASN A 26 -17.47 54.30 -23.01
CA ASN A 26 -18.64 53.43 -22.96
C ASN A 26 -18.58 52.31 -24.00
N ARG A 27 -18.06 52.60 -25.19
CA ARG A 27 -17.85 51.60 -26.24
C ARG A 27 -16.83 50.55 -25.80
N GLU A 28 -15.69 50.98 -25.28
CA GLU A 28 -14.65 50.07 -24.77
C GLU A 28 -15.18 49.18 -23.65
N LEU A 29 -15.94 49.76 -22.70
CA LEU A 29 -16.57 48.99 -21.62
C LEU A 29 -17.57 47.95 -22.15
N ARG A 30 -18.35 48.27 -23.19
CA ARG A 30 -19.26 47.29 -23.82
C ARG A 30 -18.51 46.15 -24.47
N GLU A 31 -17.43 46.44 -25.18
CA GLU A 31 -16.59 45.43 -25.81
C GLU A 31 -15.91 44.54 -24.75
N ALA A 32 -15.37 45.13 -23.69
CA ALA A 32 -14.80 44.40 -22.56
C ALA A 32 -15.85 43.53 -21.85
N ASN A 33 -17.05 44.05 -21.63
CA ASN A 33 -18.16 43.30 -21.04
C ASN A 33 -18.54 42.10 -21.91
N HIS A 34 -18.61 42.28 -23.23
CA HIS A 34 -18.90 41.19 -24.16
C HIS A 34 -17.83 40.09 -24.10
N ARG A 35 -16.55 40.47 -24.09
CA ARG A 35 -15.44 39.51 -23.93
C ARG A 35 -15.53 38.75 -22.61
N LEU A 36 -15.81 39.44 -21.50
CA LEU A 36 -15.99 38.79 -20.20
C LEU A 36 -17.16 37.82 -20.19
N GLN A 37 -18.29 38.18 -20.82
CA GLN A 37 -19.44 37.28 -20.95
C GLN A 37 -19.09 36.01 -21.73
N GLN A 38 -18.30 36.14 -22.80
CA GLN A 38 -17.82 34.98 -23.56
C GLN A 38 -16.90 34.09 -22.70
N SER A 39 -15.94 34.69 -21.98
CA SER A 39 -15.04 33.95 -21.09
C SER A 39 -15.79 33.22 -19.97
N VAL A 40 -16.78 33.86 -19.35
CA VAL A 40 -17.62 33.23 -18.32
C VAL A 40 -18.37 32.02 -18.88
N ARG A 41 -18.91 32.12 -20.10
CA ARG A 41 -19.56 30.97 -20.76
C ARG A 41 -18.58 29.83 -21.02
N SER A 42 -17.41 30.13 -21.60
CA SER A 42 -16.37 29.11 -21.85
C SER A 42 -15.96 28.39 -20.56
N LEU A 43 -15.66 29.15 -19.50
CA LEU A 43 -15.29 28.57 -18.21
C LEU A 43 -16.42 27.76 -17.56
N SER A 44 -17.68 28.17 -17.76
CA SER A 44 -18.84 27.42 -17.27
C SER A 44 -18.97 26.06 -17.98
N ASP A 45 -18.73 26.03 -19.30
CA ASP A 45 -18.76 24.81 -20.09
C ASP A 45 -17.59 23.89 -19.74
N GLU A 46 -16.38 24.44 -19.60
CA GLU A 46 -15.20 23.69 -19.14
C GLU A 46 -15.41 23.10 -17.74
N LEU A 47 -15.98 23.86 -16.81
CA LEU A 47 -16.30 23.38 -15.47
C LEU A 47 -17.32 22.23 -15.51
N ARG A 48 -18.35 22.35 -16.34
CA ARG A 48 -19.36 21.29 -16.53
C ARG A 48 -18.73 20.02 -17.09
N MET A 49 -17.88 20.15 -18.10
CA MET A 49 -17.18 19.01 -18.71
C MET A 49 -16.20 18.37 -17.72
N SER A 50 -15.45 19.18 -16.96
CA SER A 50 -14.54 18.68 -15.93
C SER A 50 -15.29 17.93 -14.84
N LYS A 51 -16.44 18.44 -14.40
CA LYS A 51 -17.27 17.77 -13.40
C LYS A 51 -17.79 16.43 -13.91
N ALA A 52 -18.29 16.37 -15.14
CA ALA A 52 -18.76 15.13 -15.74
C ALA A 52 -17.64 14.08 -15.87
N ARG A 53 -16.42 14.50 -16.24
CA ARG A 53 -15.25 13.61 -16.28
C ARG A 53 -14.91 13.07 -14.90
N PHE A 54 -14.86 13.95 -13.90
CA PHE A 54 -14.58 13.54 -12.52
C PHE A 54 -15.59 12.52 -11.99
N GLU A 55 -16.88 12.75 -12.24
CA GLU A 55 -17.95 11.81 -11.85
C GLU A 55 -17.79 10.45 -12.54
N SER A 56 -17.50 10.45 -13.85
CA SER A 56 -17.22 9.22 -14.61
C SER A 56 -16.00 8.47 -14.08
N ASP A 57 -14.89 9.16 -13.84
CA ASP A 57 -13.66 8.55 -13.32
C ASP A 57 -13.86 7.99 -11.91
N SER A 58 -14.60 8.71 -11.07
CA SER A 58 -14.96 8.27 -9.73
C SER A 58 -15.79 6.98 -9.76
N GLN A 59 -16.75 6.88 -10.69
CA GLN A 59 -17.55 5.68 -10.86
C GLN A 59 -16.72 4.50 -11.35
N ALA A 60 -15.88 4.71 -12.38
CA ALA A 60 -14.98 3.68 -12.89
C ALA A 60 -14.02 3.17 -11.80
N ALA A 61 -13.51 4.06 -10.95
CA ALA A 61 -12.67 3.69 -9.82
C ALA A 61 -13.43 2.87 -8.76
N ALA A 62 -14.70 3.17 -8.52
CA ALA A 62 -15.54 2.38 -7.62
C ALA A 62 -15.77 0.96 -8.15
N GLU A 63 -16.11 0.83 -9.44
CA GLU A 63 -16.30 -0.46 -10.11
C GLU A 63 -15.00 -1.29 -10.11
N ALA A 64 -13.84 -0.67 -10.39
CA ALA A 64 -12.55 -1.33 -10.32
C ALA A 64 -12.22 -1.84 -8.91
N ARG A 65 -12.51 -1.05 -7.87
CA ARG A 65 -12.33 -1.46 -6.47
C ARG A 65 -13.21 -2.64 -6.11
N GLU A 66 -14.46 -2.66 -6.57
CA GLU A 66 -15.36 -3.78 -6.33
C GLU A 66 -14.90 -5.05 -7.03
N ALA A 67 -14.45 -4.95 -8.29
CA ALA A 67 -13.88 -6.06 -9.03
C ALA A 67 -12.64 -6.64 -8.33
N LEU A 68 -11.74 -5.79 -7.84
CA LEU A 68 -10.56 -6.23 -7.08
C LEU A 68 -10.95 -6.90 -5.75
N ARG A 69 -11.97 -6.40 -5.04
CA ARG A 69 -12.47 -7.06 -3.83
C ARG A 69 -13.02 -8.44 -4.14
N ALA A 70 -13.80 -8.59 -5.22
CA ALA A 70 -14.33 -9.88 -5.64
C ALA A 70 -13.22 -10.86 -6.02
N GLN A 71 -12.19 -10.40 -6.76
CA GLN A 71 -11.02 -11.21 -7.10
C GLN A 71 -10.24 -11.64 -5.85
N ASN A 72 -9.98 -10.73 -4.92
CA ASN A 72 -9.30 -11.06 -3.66
C ASN A 72 -10.08 -12.08 -2.84
N ALA A 73 -11.41 -11.93 -2.72
CA ALA A 73 -12.24 -12.91 -2.05
C ALA A 73 -12.19 -14.29 -2.73
N SER A 74 -12.14 -14.33 -4.06
CA SER A 74 -11.98 -15.57 -4.82
C SER A 74 -10.60 -16.21 -4.59
N LEU A 75 -9.54 -15.42 -4.62
CA LEU A 75 -8.17 -15.89 -4.37
C LEU A 75 -8.00 -16.42 -2.95
N LEU A 76 -8.59 -15.76 -1.94
CA LEU A 76 -8.58 -16.26 -0.57
C LEU A 76 -9.24 -17.64 -0.44
N LYS A 77 -10.38 -17.85 -1.11
CA LYS A 77 -11.03 -19.18 -1.14
C LYS A 77 -10.14 -20.24 -1.80
N LYS A 78 -9.47 -19.89 -2.92
CA LYS A 78 -8.53 -20.81 -3.58
C LYS A 78 -7.34 -21.12 -2.69
N HIS A 79 -6.79 -20.11 -2.00
CA HIS A 79 -5.69 -20.29 -1.06
C HIS A 79 -6.08 -21.22 0.10
N GLN A 80 -7.28 -21.04 0.67
CA GLN A 80 -7.82 -21.94 1.70
C GLN A 80 -7.94 -23.38 1.18
N ALA A 81 -8.48 -23.58 -0.01
CA ALA A 81 -8.59 -24.92 -0.61
C ALA A 81 -7.23 -25.59 -0.82
N VAL A 82 -6.22 -24.84 -1.27
CA VAL A 82 -4.85 -25.34 -1.44
C VAL A 82 -4.22 -25.67 -0.07
N ALA A 83 -4.42 -24.83 0.94
CA ALA A 83 -3.92 -25.06 2.30
C ALA A 83 -4.53 -26.34 2.91
N GLU A 84 -5.84 -26.55 2.74
CA GLU A 84 -6.51 -27.78 3.15
C GLU A 84 -5.94 -29.02 2.44
N GLN A 85 -5.68 -28.90 1.13
CA GLN A 85 -5.08 -29.99 0.36
C GLN A 85 -3.66 -30.29 0.85
N ALA A 86 -2.85 -29.26 1.10
CA ALA A 86 -1.48 -29.42 1.63
C ALA A 86 -1.48 -30.12 3.00
N ALA A 87 -2.39 -29.74 3.91
CA ALA A 87 -2.54 -30.38 5.21
C ALA A 87 -2.90 -31.87 5.09
N ARG A 88 -3.78 -32.23 4.14
CA ARG A 88 -4.12 -33.64 3.87
C ARG A 88 -2.91 -34.42 3.37
N LEU A 89 -2.12 -33.85 2.45
CA LEU A 89 -0.92 -34.50 1.92
C LEU A 89 0.15 -34.68 2.99
N GLN A 90 0.34 -33.69 3.87
CA GLN A 90 1.25 -33.81 5.03
C GLN A 90 0.85 -34.94 5.97
N LEU A 91 -0.45 -35.10 6.24
CA LEU A 91 -0.96 -36.19 7.06
C LEU A 91 -0.70 -37.56 6.40
N GLN A 92 -0.92 -37.67 5.09
CA GLN A 92 -0.64 -38.89 4.34
C GLN A 92 0.85 -39.24 4.34
N LEU A 93 1.73 -38.26 4.15
CA LEU A 93 3.19 -38.44 4.24
C LEU A 93 3.59 -38.93 5.64
N ALA A 94 3.10 -38.29 6.70
CA ALA A 94 3.39 -38.72 8.07
C ALA A 94 2.93 -40.17 8.35
N GLN A 95 1.78 -40.56 7.80
CA GLN A 95 1.29 -41.95 7.89
C GLN A 95 2.21 -42.93 7.14
N LEU A 96 2.64 -42.59 5.92
CA LEU A 96 3.56 -43.41 5.14
C LEU A 96 4.93 -43.54 5.84
N THR A 97 5.48 -42.45 6.38
CA THR A 97 6.73 -42.48 7.15
C THR A 97 6.63 -43.38 8.37
N ARG A 98 5.49 -43.37 9.09
CA ARG A 98 5.25 -44.29 10.21
C ARG A 98 5.24 -45.74 9.76
N LEU A 99 4.53 -46.05 8.67
CA LEU A 99 4.47 -47.42 8.13
C LEU A 99 5.83 -47.93 7.65
N ASP A 100 6.64 -47.07 7.02
CA ASP A 100 7.99 -47.42 6.60
C ASP A 100 8.91 -47.66 7.81
N ASN A 101 8.85 -46.81 8.84
CA ASN A 101 9.61 -47.03 10.08
C ASN A 101 9.22 -48.34 10.76
N GLU A 102 7.93 -48.68 10.82
CA GLU A 102 7.45 -49.96 11.36
C GLU A 102 7.94 -51.16 10.54
N ARG A 103 8.00 -51.04 9.20
CA ARG A 103 8.57 -52.08 8.34
C ARG A 103 10.06 -52.28 8.59
N ILE A 104 10.83 -51.20 8.74
CA ILE A 104 12.25 -51.27 9.08
C ILE A 104 12.44 -51.95 10.43
N LEU A 105 11.67 -51.58 11.45
CA LEU A 105 11.75 -52.18 12.79
C LEU A 105 11.38 -53.66 12.81
N ARG A 106 10.40 -54.10 11.99
CA ARG A 106 10.06 -55.53 11.86
C ARG A 106 11.04 -56.30 10.97
N GLY A 107 11.70 -55.64 10.02
CA GLY A 107 12.76 -56.22 9.19
C GLY A 107 14.11 -56.31 9.91
N SER A 108 14.37 -55.44 10.88
CA SER A 108 15.55 -55.39 11.75
C SER A 108 15.41 -56.30 12.97
N GLY A 109 14.77 -57.46 12.80
CA GLY A 109 14.67 -58.51 13.79
C GLY A 109 15.83 -59.51 13.70
N ASN A 110 17.04 -59.07 13.39
CA ASN A 110 18.28 -59.83 13.62
C ASN A 110 19.48 -58.91 13.41
N ASP A 111 19.95 -58.27 14.48
CA ASP A 111 21.37 -58.03 14.81
C ASP A 111 21.45 -56.91 15.85
N GLY A 112 21.88 -57.29 17.05
CA GLY A 112 21.98 -56.40 18.19
C GLY A 112 23.11 -55.38 18.06
N ALA A 113 22.94 -54.24 18.72
CA ALA A 113 23.98 -53.60 19.53
C ALA A 113 23.37 -52.41 20.26
N GLU A 114 23.63 -52.38 21.57
CA GLU A 114 23.40 -51.26 22.47
C GLU A 114 24.10 -49.98 21.97
N SER A 115 23.47 -48.82 22.13
CA SER A 115 24.14 -47.63 22.69
C SER A 115 23.19 -46.45 22.89
N ARG A 116 23.06 -46.09 24.17
CA ARG A 116 23.04 -44.74 24.76
C ARG A 116 22.29 -43.63 24.00
N THR A 117 21.13 -43.34 24.57
CA THR A 117 20.55 -42.00 24.73
C THR A 117 21.59 -40.97 25.18
N GLU A 118 21.99 -40.09 24.26
CA GLU A 118 22.45 -38.73 24.58
C GLU A 118 21.28 -37.77 24.35
N GLU A 119 20.70 -37.31 25.44
CA GLU A 119 19.67 -36.28 25.52
C GLU A 119 20.33 -34.92 25.25
N ALA A 120 20.50 -34.58 23.98
CA ALA A 120 20.76 -33.20 23.57
C ALA A 120 19.45 -32.41 23.67
N ALA A 121 19.46 -31.33 24.45
CA ALA A 121 18.35 -30.38 24.54
C ALA A 121 17.82 -30.03 23.14
N PRO A 122 16.50 -29.85 22.95
CA PRO A 122 15.94 -29.61 21.63
C PRO A 122 16.46 -28.27 21.12
N SER A 123 17.45 -28.30 20.23
CA SER A 123 17.70 -27.19 19.33
C SER A 123 16.44 -27.05 18.50
N GLU A 124 15.63 -26.04 18.79
CA GLU A 124 14.46 -25.74 17.98
C GLU A 124 14.95 -25.49 16.55
N ASP A 125 14.64 -26.43 15.65
CA ASP A 125 15.01 -26.33 14.24
C ASP A 125 14.50 -24.97 13.72
N ALA A 126 15.33 -24.24 12.97
CA ALA A 126 14.94 -22.97 12.36
C ALA A 126 13.61 -23.10 11.61
N ALA A 127 13.38 -24.26 10.98
CA ALA A 127 12.12 -24.58 10.33
C ALA A 127 10.90 -24.57 11.28
N SER A 128 11.07 -25.05 12.52
CA SER A 128 10.03 -25.03 13.55
C SER A 128 9.73 -23.60 14.02
N PHE A 129 10.77 -22.79 14.22
CA PHE A 129 10.60 -21.38 14.58
C PHE A 129 9.87 -20.59 13.47
N PHE A 130 10.25 -20.77 12.20
CA PHE A 130 9.56 -20.15 11.07
C PHE A 130 8.11 -20.62 10.92
N ALA A 131 7.83 -21.89 11.18
CA ALA A 131 6.46 -22.40 11.17
C ALA A 131 5.59 -21.72 12.24
N LYS A 132 6.13 -21.48 13.45
CA LYS A 132 5.43 -20.72 14.49
C LYS A 132 5.17 -19.27 14.08
N LEU A 133 6.15 -18.60 13.47
CA LEU A 133 6.01 -17.23 12.98
C LEU A 133 4.90 -17.11 11.94
N GLN A 134 4.83 -18.06 10.99
CA GLN A 134 3.77 -18.11 9.98
C GLN A 134 2.37 -18.33 10.56
N LEU A 135 2.26 -19.02 11.70
CA LEU A 135 0.98 -19.26 12.38
C LEU A 135 0.50 -18.03 13.16
N LEU A 136 1.43 -17.29 13.77
CA LEU A 136 1.13 -16.27 14.77
C LEU A 136 1.07 -14.84 14.22
N LEU A 137 1.82 -14.56 13.16
CA LEU A 137 1.92 -13.23 12.57
C LEU A 137 0.92 -13.03 11.44
N SER A 138 0.45 -11.78 11.28
CA SER A 138 -0.25 -11.40 10.06
C SER A 138 0.71 -11.49 8.87
N ARG A 139 0.16 -11.62 7.65
CA ARG A 139 0.98 -11.63 6.44
C ARG A 139 1.89 -10.40 6.33
N THR A 140 1.37 -9.22 6.69
CA THR A 140 2.13 -7.97 6.65
C THR A 140 3.28 -7.98 7.66
N ASP A 141 3.03 -8.46 8.88
CA ASP A 141 4.05 -8.53 9.94
C ASP A 141 5.12 -9.56 9.59
N LEU A 142 4.72 -10.69 9.00
CA LEU A 142 5.65 -11.70 8.50
C LEU A 142 6.53 -11.13 7.37
N GLU A 143 5.96 -10.42 6.40
CA GLU A 143 6.72 -9.79 5.30
C GLU A 143 7.73 -8.76 5.84
N GLN A 144 7.34 -7.95 6.83
CA GLN A 144 8.24 -7.01 7.50
C GLN A 144 9.37 -7.73 8.25
N LEU A 145 9.06 -8.81 8.97
CA LEU A 145 10.06 -9.59 9.71
C LEU A 145 11.05 -10.28 8.76
N MET A 146 10.57 -10.81 7.64
CA MET A 146 11.42 -11.41 6.61
C MET A 146 12.35 -10.39 5.95
N ALA A 147 11.90 -9.15 5.75
CA ALA A 147 12.76 -8.07 5.27
C ALA A 147 13.90 -7.75 6.26
N VAL A 148 13.60 -7.69 7.56
CA VAL A 148 14.62 -7.50 8.61
C VAL A 148 15.64 -8.65 8.62
N LEU A 149 15.18 -9.89 8.46
CA LEU A 149 16.06 -11.06 8.38
C LEU A 149 16.94 -11.04 7.12
N SER A 150 16.40 -10.60 5.97
CA SER A 150 17.19 -10.43 4.74
C SER A 150 18.27 -9.37 4.93
N ASP A 151 17.91 -8.18 5.44
CA ASP A 151 18.87 -7.10 5.70
C ASP A 151 19.98 -7.55 6.68
N PHE A 152 19.64 -8.35 7.69
CA PHE A 152 20.62 -8.91 8.62
C PHE A 152 21.54 -9.94 7.96
N ASN A 153 20.98 -10.86 7.19
CA ASN A 153 21.73 -11.89 6.47
C ASN A 153 22.67 -11.30 5.42
N ASP A 154 22.27 -10.21 4.77
CA ASP A 154 23.06 -9.48 3.78
C ASP A 154 24.11 -8.56 4.44
N GLY A 155 24.17 -8.52 5.78
CA GLY A 155 25.10 -7.68 6.54
C GLY A 155 24.80 -6.18 6.47
N VAL A 156 23.61 -5.80 6.01
CA VAL A 156 23.16 -4.41 5.87
C VAL A 156 22.89 -3.80 7.25
N ILE A 157 22.42 -4.61 8.20
CA ILE A 157 22.14 -4.18 9.58
C ILE A 157 22.85 -5.09 10.58
N ALA A 158 23.30 -4.49 11.68
CA ALA A 158 23.87 -5.23 12.81
C ALA A 158 22.78 -5.98 13.59
N GLN A 159 23.19 -6.97 14.38
CA GLN A 159 22.28 -7.81 15.18
C GLN A 159 21.38 -6.99 16.11
N GLU A 160 21.93 -5.98 16.79
CA GLU A 160 21.18 -5.11 17.71
C GLU A 160 20.06 -4.36 16.96
N GLU A 161 20.35 -3.90 15.75
CA GLU A 161 19.40 -3.19 14.89
C GLU A 161 18.33 -4.13 14.32
N ALA A 162 18.70 -5.37 13.98
CA ALA A 162 17.77 -6.41 13.57
C ALA A 162 16.79 -6.78 14.69
N VAL A 163 17.29 -6.98 15.93
CA VAL A 163 16.45 -7.24 17.11
C VAL A 163 15.54 -6.05 17.41
N ARG A 164 16.04 -4.82 17.28
CA ARG A 164 15.24 -3.61 17.50
C ARG A 164 14.09 -3.48 16.49
N ARG A 165 14.36 -3.66 15.20
CA ARG A 165 13.35 -3.59 14.13
C ARG A 165 12.33 -4.71 14.24
N ALA A 166 12.78 -5.94 14.43
CA ALA A 166 11.89 -7.08 14.68
C ALA A 166 11.06 -6.90 15.96
N GLY A 167 11.63 -6.27 16.99
CA GLY A 167 10.93 -5.99 18.24
C GLY A 167 9.74 -5.05 18.09
N ILE A 168 9.72 -4.17 17.10
CA ILE A 168 8.55 -3.32 16.77
C ILE A 168 7.44 -4.20 16.18
N THR A 169 7.78 -5.06 15.22
CA THR A 169 6.83 -5.99 14.58
C THR A 169 6.32 -7.05 15.55
N LEU A 170 7.15 -7.48 16.50
CA LEU A 170 6.85 -8.51 17.49
C LEU A 170 6.38 -7.94 18.85
N GLU A 171 6.08 -6.64 18.94
CA GLU A 171 5.76 -5.98 20.23
C GLU A 171 4.54 -6.63 20.91
N ALA A 172 3.53 -7.03 20.13
CA ALA A 172 2.35 -7.73 20.62
C ALA A 172 2.60 -9.21 20.98
N TYR A 173 3.79 -9.74 20.68
CA TYR A 173 4.15 -11.16 20.77
C TYR A 173 5.39 -11.37 21.64
N GLY A 174 5.29 -10.97 22.91
CA GLY A 174 6.39 -10.96 23.89
C GLY A 174 7.28 -12.22 23.90
N PRO A 175 6.74 -13.45 24.03
CA PRO A 175 7.54 -14.67 24.02
C PRO A 175 8.31 -14.89 22.71
N ILE A 176 7.68 -14.60 21.56
CA ILE A 176 8.30 -14.75 20.23
C ILE A 176 9.47 -13.78 20.05
N ARG A 177 9.37 -12.58 20.63
CA ARG A 177 10.44 -11.58 20.57
C ARG A 177 11.71 -12.08 21.26
N GLU A 178 11.60 -12.77 22.39
CA GLU A 178 12.74 -13.34 23.11
C GLU A 178 13.35 -14.54 22.37
N GLU A 179 12.49 -15.39 21.80
CA GLU A 179 12.91 -16.49 20.91
C GLU A 179 13.64 -15.95 19.67
N PHE A 180 13.13 -14.89 19.03
CA PHE A 180 13.76 -14.25 17.87
C PHE A 180 15.15 -13.67 18.19
N ALA A 181 15.28 -12.99 19.33
CA ALA A 181 16.58 -12.47 19.76
C ALA A 181 17.58 -13.59 20.05
N SER A 182 17.11 -14.71 20.60
CA SER A 182 17.93 -15.89 20.86
C SER A 182 18.35 -16.57 19.56
N PHE A 183 17.43 -16.68 18.59
CA PHE A 183 17.68 -17.19 17.25
C PHE A 183 18.76 -16.37 16.53
N LEU A 184 18.66 -15.03 16.56
CA LEU A 184 19.67 -14.17 15.94
C LEU A 184 21.05 -14.25 16.62
N ARG A 185 21.12 -14.52 17.94
CA ARG A 185 22.40 -14.76 18.62
C ARG A 185 23.05 -16.07 18.17
N LEU A 186 22.24 -17.10 17.94
CA LEU A 186 22.73 -18.38 17.44
C LEU A 186 23.13 -18.30 15.96
N ALA A 187 22.39 -17.51 15.16
CA ALA A 187 22.66 -17.31 13.73
C ALA A 187 23.81 -16.32 13.45
N GLY A 188 24.06 -15.38 14.37
CA GLY A 188 25.04 -14.31 14.24
C GLY A 188 26.39 -14.55 14.93
N ALA A 189 26.73 -15.79 15.27
CA ALA A 189 28.06 -16.10 15.81
C ALA A 189 29.13 -15.92 14.70
N PRO A 190 30.20 -15.14 14.92
CA PRO A 190 31.46 -15.38 14.22
C PRO A 190 32.05 -16.74 14.58
#